data_AF-A0A3M1T2N4-F1
#
_entry.id   AF-A0A3M1T2N4-F1
#
_cell.length_a   1.000
_cell.length_b   1.000
_cell.length_c   1.000
_cell.angle_alpha   90.00
_cell.angle_beta   90.00
_cell.angle_gamma   90.00
#
_symmetry.space_group_name_H-M   'P 1'
#
loop_
_entity.id
_entity.type
_entity.pdbx_description
1 polymer ?
#
loop_
_entity_poly.entity_id
_entity_poly.type
_entity_poly.pdbx_seq_one_letter_code
_entity_poly.pdbx_strand_id
1 'polypeptide(L)'
;MGVHSRSGALAVLLLSPLLVGMGAAPPTLGRSRLVLRERVHDGRRLLAVDRFEPARLLAYRTYYRDGVPFGTVPLTWHALGWAYLRSPLDGAPVAVSISVDAGSTGLASGGLSAVGCAETGEALCRPVARARPDADGNYYFEPDPLDGADAFAEVNAFHHVVESQRRLRALGFERWEPVVAVTNFRIDVDGDGGLDPFDNALYFPGYFEAADGILLGQGSFGDLAYDADVVRHEMVHAAVARYVDLSARTDEQGFDGLPVMLAEAYADYFAATFSGDPAIGAYAGAATGGVGPLRRLDTEKRCPQDLSGQAHADSEIFSGALWEIREVLGPQVDLAVAAAVRALPEQPSPGEAADATLEAIEVEMGTQARAQAAEVFERRGIGECKRLLPLGVPGDHVALLPATFQVGRMSPGPFQYVLKVPAGIDALSITVEPMEPVDPTEPAPPLARLHLRVGKPVRYRTKGWGREPAYEVVADTWAEGSLTLDAESWPPLMPGSVLYLSPANLDGVPWRYRVRVRVATEKVVVTAAAADRDPGIDQPPAPQVRGAGAMGCATAPEQAGASSLLGLWLWLLAGLGRPAAVGRRMRSAAR
;
A
#
# COMPACT_ATOMS: atom_id res chain seq x y z
N MET A 1 4.57 -62.98 4.06
CA MET A 1 5.71 -62.22 3.51
C MET A 1 5.40 -61.87 2.07
N GLY A 2 5.59 -60.61 1.67
CA GLY A 2 5.49 -60.17 0.27
C GLY A 2 4.43 -59.08 0.03
N VAL A 3 4.74 -57.85 0.43
CA VAL A 3 4.02 -56.62 0.05
C VAL A 3 4.53 -56.17 -1.31
N HIS A 4 3.63 -55.92 -2.26
CA HIS A 4 3.91 -55.03 -3.39
C HIS A 4 2.82 -53.97 -3.46
N SER A 5 3.18 -52.75 -3.07
CA SER A 5 2.43 -51.54 -3.41
C SER A 5 2.76 -51.15 -4.86
N ARG A 6 1.74 -50.78 -5.63
CA ARG A 6 1.89 -49.97 -6.83
C ARG A 6 1.03 -48.73 -6.67
N SER A 7 1.70 -47.59 -6.70
CA SER A 7 1.16 -46.24 -6.77
C SER A 7 0.30 -46.09 -8.02
N GLY A 8 -0.95 -45.64 -7.86
CA GLY A 8 -1.85 -45.28 -8.95
C GLY A 8 -1.83 -43.78 -9.22
N ALA A 9 -1.59 -43.41 -10.46
CA ALA A 9 -1.40 -42.06 -10.96
C ALA A 9 -2.66 -41.18 -10.86
N LEU A 10 -2.43 -39.88 -10.63
CA LEU A 10 -3.41 -38.80 -10.74
C LEU A 10 -3.81 -38.62 -12.22
N ALA A 11 -5.09 -38.84 -12.55
CA ALA A 11 -5.64 -38.50 -13.87
C ALA A 11 -6.41 -37.18 -13.77
N VAL A 12 -5.89 -36.12 -14.39
CA VAL A 12 -6.61 -34.88 -14.64
C VAL A 12 -7.49 -35.11 -15.86
N LEU A 13 -8.80 -35.26 -15.66
CA LEU A 13 -9.79 -35.31 -16.74
C LEU A 13 -10.12 -33.87 -17.18
N LEU A 14 -9.54 -33.46 -18.31
CA LEU A 14 -9.95 -32.26 -19.05
C LEU A 14 -11.21 -32.60 -19.86
N LEU A 15 -12.33 -31.97 -19.55
CA LEU A 15 -13.54 -32.00 -20.40
C LEU A 15 -13.49 -30.82 -21.39
N SER A 16 -13.45 -31.13 -22.68
CA SER A 16 -13.53 -30.16 -23.78
C SER A 16 -14.95 -29.61 -23.97
N PRO A 17 -15.13 -28.33 -24.36
CA PRO A 17 -16.39 -27.84 -24.90
C PRO A 17 -16.36 -27.88 -26.44
N LEU A 18 -17.32 -28.59 -27.04
CA LEU A 18 -17.66 -28.47 -28.46
C LEU A 18 -18.96 -27.66 -28.55
N LEU A 19 -18.88 -26.42 -29.06
CA LEU A 19 -19.80 -25.83 -30.05
C LEU A 19 -19.40 -24.38 -30.36
N VAL A 20 -19.24 -24.13 -31.66
CA VAL A 20 -18.91 -22.84 -32.30
C VAL A 20 -20.19 -22.08 -32.65
N GLY A 21 -20.21 -20.77 -32.45
CA GLY A 21 -21.23 -19.84 -32.97
C GLY A 21 -20.88 -18.39 -32.67
N MET A 22 -20.67 -17.59 -33.73
CA MET A 22 -20.09 -16.24 -33.74
C MET A 22 -20.81 -15.19 -32.89
N GLY A 23 -20.02 -14.39 -32.17
CA GLY A 23 -20.41 -13.18 -31.44
C GLY A 23 -19.35 -12.89 -30.37
N ALA A 24 -18.72 -11.71 -30.41
CA ALA A 24 -17.60 -11.35 -29.52
C ALA A 24 -17.91 -11.66 -28.05
N ALA A 25 -17.21 -12.64 -27.47
CA ALA A 25 -17.35 -12.99 -26.07
C ALA A 25 -16.36 -12.17 -25.22
N PRO A 26 -16.76 -11.67 -24.04
CA PRO A 26 -15.85 -11.04 -23.09
C PRO A 26 -14.82 -12.06 -22.57
N PRO A 27 -13.67 -11.63 -22.02
CA PRO A 27 -12.57 -12.51 -21.64
C PRO A 27 -13.06 -13.66 -20.75
N THR A 28 -12.64 -14.87 -21.09
CA THR A 28 -13.14 -16.12 -20.51
C THR A 28 -13.08 -16.09 -18.98
N LEU A 29 -14.27 -16.15 -18.37
CA LEU A 29 -14.52 -16.36 -16.95
C LEU A 29 -13.66 -17.50 -16.40
N GLY A 30 -13.07 -17.30 -15.21
CA GLY A 30 -12.14 -18.22 -14.57
C GLY A 30 -12.60 -19.68 -14.58
N ARG A 31 -11.65 -20.60 -14.79
CA ARG A 31 -11.93 -22.04 -14.84
C ARG A 31 -12.55 -22.51 -13.53
N SER A 32 -13.60 -23.33 -13.61
CA SER A 32 -14.14 -24.02 -12.44
C SER A 32 -13.04 -24.83 -11.75
N ARG A 33 -12.88 -24.63 -10.44
CA ARG A 33 -11.97 -25.42 -9.61
C ARG A 33 -12.70 -26.65 -9.10
N LEU A 34 -12.02 -27.79 -9.14
CA LEU A 34 -12.47 -29.06 -8.57
C LEU A 34 -11.59 -29.44 -7.38
N VAL A 35 -12.17 -29.60 -6.20
CA VAL A 35 -11.47 -30.22 -5.05
C VAL A 35 -12.02 -31.63 -4.87
N LEU A 36 -11.12 -32.61 -4.92
CA LEU A 36 -11.45 -34.03 -4.80
C LEU A 36 -11.07 -34.54 -3.42
N ARG A 37 -12.01 -35.18 -2.73
CA ARG A 37 -11.77 -35.87 -1.45
C ARG A 37 -12.24 -37.31 -1.58
N GLU A 38 -11.32 -38.25 -1.52
CA GLU A 38 -11.61 -39.67 -1.66
C GLU A 38 -11.45 -40.41 -0.32
N ARG A 39 -12.38 -41.30 0.00
CA ARG A 39 -12.26 -42.28 1.08
C ARG A 39 -12.79 -43.64 0.63
N VAL A 40 -12.17 -44.70 1.13
CA VAL A 40 -12.66 -46.06 1.00
C VAL A 40 -13.23 -46.48 2.35
N HIS A 41 -14.49 -46.90 2.37
CA HIS A 41 -15.17 -47.40 3.57
C HIS A 41 -15.95 -48.66 3.21
N ASP A 42 -15.72 -49.77 3.93
CA ASP A 42 -16.33 -51.09 3.69
C ASP A 42 -16.25 -51.56 2.23
N GLY A 43 -15.09 -51.37 1.58
CA GLY A 43 -14.85 -51.76 0.20
C GLY A 43 -15.54 -50.89 -0.86
N ARG A 44 -16.25 -49.83 -0.45
CA ARG A 44 -16.89 -48.85 -1.35
C ARG A 44 -16.08 -47.57 -1.44
N ARG A 45 -16.01 -47.00 -2.64
CA ARG A 45 -15.31 -45.75 -2.91
C ARG A 45 -16.29 -44.58 -2.77
N LEU A 46 -16.04 -43.72 -1.79
CA LEU A 46 -16.76 -42.47 -1.61
C LEU A 46 -15.88 -41.32 -2.09
N LEU A 47 -16.41 -40.51 -3.00
CA LEU A 47 -15.74 -39.32 -3.53
C LEU A 47 -16.62 -38.10 -3.28
N ALA A 48 -16.08 -37.05 -2.69
CA ALA A 48 -16.70 -35.73 -2.68
C ALA A 48 -15.97 -34.83 -3.67
N VAL A 49 -16.73 -34.16 -4.53
CA VAL A 49 -16.24 -33.24 -5.54
C VAL A 49 -16.83 -31.86 -5.25
N ASP A 50 -15.97 -30.94 -4.84
CA ASP A 50 -16.37 -29.53 -4.70
C ASP A 50 -16.17 -28.86 -6.04
N ARG A 51 -17.25 -28.32 -6.59
CA ARG A 51 -17.25 -27.52 -7.82
C ARG A 51 -17.51 -26.07 -7.45
N PHE A 52 -16.57 -25.20 -7.82
CA PHE A 52 -16.75 -23.75 -7.78
C PHE A 52 -17.07 -23.22 -9.18
N GLU A 53 -18.09 -22.38 -9.29
CA GLU A 53 -18.49 -21.66 -10.50
C GLU A 53 -18.15 -20.17 -10.33
N PRO A 54 -16.93 -19.73 -10.73
CA PRO A 54 -16.44 -18.38 -10.43
C PRO A 54 -17.32 -17.27 -11.01
N ALA A 55 -17.95 -17.53 -12.14
CA ALA A 55 -18.86 -16.61 -12.81
C ALA A 55 -20.14 -16.31 -12.02
N ARG A 56 -20.53 -17.22 -11.12
CA ARG A 56 -21.76 -17.14 -10.33
C ARG A 56 -21.50 -17.05 -8.84
N LEU A 57 -20.23 -17.15 -8.42
CA LEU A 57 -19.82 -17.25 -7.02
C LEU A 57 -20.50 -18.41 -6.26
N LEU A 58 -20.89 -19.45 -6.99
CA LEU A 58 -21.57 -20.62 -6.45
C LEU A 58 -20.59 -21.76 -6.22
N ALA A 59 -20.69 -22.40 -5.06
CA ALA A 59 -19.96 -23.62 -4.76
C ALA A 59 -20.94 -24.74 -4.41
N TYR A 60 -20.68 -25.94 -4.91
CA TYR A 60 -21.47 -27.14 -4.61
C TYR A 60 -20.53 -28.31 -4.29
N ARG A 61 -20.94 -29.17 -3.36
CA ARG A 61 -20.30 -30.46 -3.13
C ARG A 61 -21.20 -31.57 -3.65
N THR A 62 -20.71 -32.31 -4.64
CA THR A 62 -21.37 -33.53 -5.12
C THR A 62 -20.68 -34.75 -4.52
N TYR A 63 -21.44 -35.61 -3.86
CA TYR A 63 -20.98 -36.89 -3.34
C TYR A 63 -21.24 -38.00 -4.35
N TYR A 64 -20.24 -38.84 -4.55
CA TYR A 64 -20.26 -40.00 -5.42
C TYR A 64 -19.98 -41.26 -4.61
N ARG A 65 -20.66 -42.34 -4.96
CA ARG A 65 -20.44 -43.69 -4.45
C ARG A 65 -20.17 -44.58 -5.64
N ASP A 66 -18.97 -45.15 -5.68
CA ASP A 66 -18.51 -46.02 -6.77
C ASP A 66 -18.69 -45.37 -8.16
N GLY A 67 -18.46 -44.06 -8.24
CA GLY A 67 -18.59 -43.27 -9.47
C GLY A 67 -19.99 -42.72 -9.76
N VAL A 68 -21.01 -43.07 -8.97
CA VAL A 68 -22.39 -42.60 -9.15
C VAL A 68 -22.71 -41.44 -8.18
N PRO A 69 -23.14 -40.27 -8.65
CA PRO A 69 -23.53 -39.17 -7.78
C PRO A 69 -24.78 -39.55 -6.97
N PHE A 70 -24.75 -39.36 -5.65
CA PHE A 70 -25.87 -39.69 -4.77
C PHE A 70 -26.33 -38.53 -3.87
N GLY A 71 -25.70 -37.36 -3.98
CA GLY A 71 -26.16 -36.15 -3.30
C GLY A 71 -25.35 -34.94 -3.72
N THR A 72 -26.01 -33.80 -3.86
CA THR A 72 -25.34 -32.51 -4.07
C THR A 72 -25.81 -31.55 -2.99
N VAL A 73 -24.87 -30.90 -2.30
CA VAL A 73 -25.18 -29.89 -1.29
C VAL A 73 -24.56 -28.55 -1.72
N PRO A 74 -25.28 -27.43 -1.61
CA PRO A 74 -24.67 -26.12 -1.78
C PRO A 74 -23.63 -25.89 -0.69
N LEU A 75 -22.48 -25.36 -1.09
CA LEU A 75 -21.44 -24.87 -0.19
C LEU A 75 -21.55 -23.36 -0.01
N THR A 76 -22.18 -22.65 -0.96
CA THR A 76 -22.58 -21.25 -0.82
C THR A 76 -24.07 -21.06 -1.11
N TRP A 77 -24.66 -20.04 -0.52
CA TRP A 77 -25.99 -19.53 -0.80
C TRP A 77 -25.90 -18.24 -1.59
N HIS A 78 -26.79 -18.09 -2.57
CA HIS A 78 -26.93 -16.88 -3.35
C HIS A 78 -28.01 -15.99 -2.71
N ALA A 79 -27.57 -14.86 -2.19
CA ALA A 79 -28.40 -13.78 -1.69
C ALA A 79 -28.32 -12.58 -2.64
N LEU A 80 -29.24 -11.64 -2.48
CA LEU A 80 -29.15 -10.31 -3.05
C LEU A 80 -28.83 -9.30 -1.95
N GLY A 81 -28.27 -8.15 -2.31
CA GLY A 81 -28.08 -7.02 -1.40
C GLY A 81 -27.97 -5.71 -2.15
N TRP A 82 -28.07 -4.58 -1.43
CA TRP A 82 -27.80 -3.27 -2.00
C TRP A 82 -26.31 -2.96 -1.93
N ALA A 83 -25.73 -2.46 -3.03
CA ALA A 83 -24.36 -1.97 -3.08
C ALA A 83 -24.24 -0.82 -4.11
N TYR A 84 -23.32 0.11 -3.87
CA TYR A 84 -22.86 1.03 -4.89
C TYR A 84 -21.91 0.30 -5.85
N LEU A 85 -22.13 0.39 -7.16
CA LEU A 85 -21.19 -0.21 -8.12
C LEU A 85 -19.84 0.51 -8.14
N ARG A 86 -19.87 1.83 -7.89
CA ARG A 86 -18.70 2.69 -7.77
C ARG A 86 -18.76 3.47 -6.46
N SER A 87 -19.65 4.45 -6.38
CA SER A 87 -19.79 5.28 -5.18
C SER A 87 -21.18 5.93 -5.10
N PRO A 88 -21.52 6.60 -3.99
CA PRO A 88 -22.72 7.42 -3.87
C PRO A 88 -22.80 8.57 -4.90
N LEU A 89 -21.67 9.02 -5.45
CA LEU A 89 -21.64 10.07 -6.46
C LEU A 89 -22.15 9.59 -7.83
N ASP A 90 -22.24 8.28 -8.03
CA ASP A 90 -22.60 7.65 -9.30
C ASP A 90 -24.09 7.23 -9.39
N GLY A 91 -24.86 7.51 -8.34
CA GLY A 91 -26.29 7.22 -8.27
C GLY A 91 -26.65 6.35 -7.06
N ALA A 92 -27.91 5.91 -7.03
CA ALA A 92 -28.42 5.08 -5.94
C ALA A 92 -27.79 3.68 -5.94
N PRO A 93 -27.76 2.98 -4.78
CA PRO A 93 -27.38 1.57 -4.74
C PRO A 93 -28.22 0.71 -5.67
N VAL A 94 -27.62 -0.37 -6.18
CA VAL A 94 -28.30 -1.34 -7.04
C VAL A 94 -28.24 -2.73 -6.43
N ALA A 95 -29.15 -3.61 -6.87
CA ALA A 95 -29.22 -4.97 -6.37
C ALA A 95 -28.02 -5.75 -6.96
N VAL A 96 -27.21 -6.32 -6.08
CA VAL A 96 -26.04 -7.14 -6.44
C VAL A 96 -26.17 -8.55 -5.90
N SER A 97 -25.46 -9.49 -6.53
CA SER A 97 -25.31 -10.84 -5.99
C SER A 97 -24.37 -10.81 -4.79
N ILE A 98 -24.81 -11.46 -3.71
CA ILE A 98 -24.04 -11.71 -2.50
C ILE A 98 -23.94 -13.22 -2.33
N SER A 99 -22.72 -13.78 -2.38
CA SER A 99 -22.50 -15.20 -2.14
C SER A 99 -21.89 -15.40 -0.77
N VAL A 100 -22.61 -16.11 0.09
CA VAL A 100 -22.19 -16.42 1.46
C VAL A 100 -22.05 -17.93 1.64
N ASP A 101 -21.16 -18.37 2.51
CA ASP A 101 -20.98 -19.78 2.83
C ASP A 101 -22.27 -20.36 3.44
N ALA A 102 -22.58 -21.61 3.11
CA ALA A 102 -23.80 -22.24 3.58
C ALA A 102 -23.83 -22.39 5.11
N GLY A 103 -24.91 -21.89 5.71
CA GLY A 103 -25.05 -21.83 7.17
C GLY A 103 -24.35 -20.64 7.82
N SER A 104 -23.71 -19.76 7.04
CA SER A 104 -23.26 -18.46 7.55
C SER A 104 -24.46 -17.62 7.99
N THR A 105 -24.32 -16.96 9.14
CA THR A 105 -25.32 -16.00 9.64
C THR A 105 -24.89 -14.55 9.42
N GLY A 106 -23.75 -14.33 8.75
CA GLY A 106 -23.19 -13.05 8.39
C GLY A 106 -22.55 -13.08 6.99
N LEU A 107 -21.93 -11.97 6.62
CA LEU A 107 -21.28 -11.81 5.31
C LEU A 107 -19.90 -12.47 5.32
N ALA A 108 -19.85 -13.76 4.98
CA ALA A 108 -18.63 -14.53 4.89
C ALA A 108 -18.68 -15.51 3.72
N SER A 109 -17.62 -15.55 2.90
CA SER A 109 -17.43 -16.60 1.89
C SER A 109 -15.98 -16.89 1.59
N GLY A 110 -15.60 -18.17 1.63
CA GLY A 110 -14.30 -18.63 1.11
C GLY A 110 -13.08 -17.99 1.79
N GLY A 111 -13.20 -17.66 3.07
CA GLY A 111 -12.17 -16.96 3.86
C GLY A 111 -12.21 -15.43 3.77
N LEU A 112 -13.18 -14.87 3.05
CA LEU A 112 -13.46 -13.44 3.04
C LEU A 112 -14.64 -13.15 3.96
N SER A 113 -14.62 -12.06 4.71
CA SER A 113 -15.78 -11.60 5.47
C SER A 113 -15.80 -10.08 5.62
N ALA A 114 -16.98 -9.52 5.86
CA ALA A 114 -17.14 -8.13 6.27
C ALA A 114 -17.90 -8.05 7.60
N VAL A 115 -17.48 -7.11 8.44
CA VAL A 115 -18.03 -6.85 9.77
C VAL A 115 -17.94 -5.36 10.05
N GLY A 116 -18.84 -4.83 10.86
CA GLY A 116 -18.80 -3.45 11.33
C GLY A 116 -17.96 -3.31 12.59
N CYS A 117 -17.88 -2.06 13.05
CA CYS A 117 -17.11 -1.63 14.20
C CYS A 117 -18.05 -1.25 15.35
N ALA A 118 -17.79 -1.72 16.57
CA ALA A 118 -18.57 -1.37 17.76
C ALA A 118 -17.69 -0.79 18.87
N GLU A 119 -18.23 0.23 19.53
CA GLU A 119 -17.62 0.86 20.71
C GLU A 119 -17.51 -0.13 21.87
N THR A 120 -16.35 -0.11 22.54
CA THR A 120 -16.04 -0.95 23.70
C THR A 120 -15.52 -0.17 24.90
N GLY A 121 -15.30 1.15 24.77
CA GLY A 121 -14.55 1.94 25.76
C GLY A 121 -13.04 1.62 25.76
N GLU A 122 -12.56 0.94 24.72
CA GLU A 122 -11.14 0.72 24.46
C GLU A 122 -10.67 1.64 23.34
N ALA A 123 -9.36 1.78 23.17
CA ALA A 123 -8.79 2.67 22.16
C ALA A 123 -9.13 2.25 20.72
N LEU A 124 -9.35 0.96 20.47
CA LEU A 124 -9.76 0.43 19.18
C LEU A 124 -11.15 -0.17 19.28
N CYS A 125 -11.93 -0.03 18.21
CA CYS A 125 -13.24 -0.67 18.19
C CYS A 125 -13.16 -2.20 18.05
N ARG A 126 -14.22 -2.86 18.51
CA ARG A 126 -14.37 -4.30 18.38
C ARG A 126 -15.14 -4.66 17.10
N PRO A 127 -14.58 -5.51 16.23
CA PRO A 127 -15.31 -6.02 15.08
C PRO A 127 -16.57 -6.81 15.47
N VAL A 128 -17.69 -6.55 14.79
CA VAL A 128 -18.98 -7.21 15.03
C VAL A 128 -19.77 -7.32 13.74
N ALA A 129 -20.35 -8.50 13.48
CA ALA A 129 -21.25 -8.68 12.34
C ALA A 129 -22.64 -8.08 12.65
N ARG A 130 -23.00 -6.99 11.97
CA ARG A 130 -24.28 -6.30 12.10
C ARG A 130 -25.25 -6.69 10.99
N ALA A 131 -24.77 -6.89 9.76
CA ALA A 131 -25.62 -7.26 8.64
C ALA A 131 -26.20 -8.67 8.82
N ARG A 132 -27.52 -8.74 8.91
CA ARG A 132 -28.30 -9.99 8.98
C ARG A 132 -29.22 -10.11 7.78
N PRO A 133 -29.36 -11.31 7.19
CA PRO A 133 -30.27 -11.48 6.08
C PRO A 133 -31.73 -11.30 6.52
N ASP A 134 -32.58 -10.87 5.61
CA ASP A 134 -34.04 -10.86 5.75
C ASP A 134 -34.63 -12.28 5.71
N ALA A 135 -35.96 -12.37 5.74
CA ALA A 135 -36.67 -13.65 5.72
C ALA A 135 -36.42 -14.48 4.45
N ASP A 136 -36.03 -13.83 3.35
CA ASP A 136 -35.72 -14.45 2.06
C ASP A 136 -34.22 -14.72 1.89
N GLY A 137 -33.39 -14.39 2.90
CA GLY A 137 -31.95 -14.59 2.86
C GLY A 137 -31.17 -13.43 2.26
N ASN A 138 -31.80 -12.29 1.98
CA ASN A 138 -31.18 -11.14 1.30
C ASN A 138 -30.73 -10.04 2.28
N TYR A 139 -29.77 -9.22 1.86
CA TYR A 139 -29.11 -8.19 2.64
C TYR A 139 -29.43 -6.79 2.11
N TYR A 140 -30.71 -6.41 2.20
CA TYR A 140 -31.16 -5.08 1.79
C TYR A 140 -31.14 -4.12 2.99
N PHE A 141 -30.17 -3.21 2.99
CA PHE A 141 -30.04 -2.15 3.98
C PHE A 141 -30.07 -0.79 3.27
N GLU A 142 -30.71 0.20 3.90
CA GLU A 142 -30.64 1.58 3.44
C GLU A 142 -29.28 2.18 3.82
N PRO A 143 -28.62 2.94 2.92
CA PRO A 143 -27.36 3.60 3.24
C PRO A 143 -27.57 4.73 4.26
N ASP A 144 -26.74 4.78 5.30
CA ASP A 144 -26.62 5.89 6.25
C ASP A 144 -25.13 6.16 6.53
N PRO A 145 -24.43 6.93 5.68
CA PRO A 145 -22.97 7.02 5.69
C PRO A 145 -22.37 7.70 6.93
N LEU A 146 -23.20 8.33 7.77
CA LEU A 146 -22.78 8.99 9.00
C LEU A 146 -23.09 8.17 10.26
N ASP A 147 -23.86 7.09 10.13
CA ASP A 147 -24.11 6.18 11.25
C ASP A 147 -22.94 5.19 11.40
N GLY A 148 -22.14 5.33 12.46
CA GLY A 148 -21.06 4.39 12.79
C GLY A 148 -21.52 2.98 13.18
N ALA A 149 -22.80 2.67 12.98
CA ALA A 149 -23.45 1.39 13.16
C ALA A 149 -24.11 0.84 11.87
N ASP A 150 -23.94 1.49 10.73
CA ASP A 150 -24.65 1.13 9.50
C ASP A 150 -24.24 -0.27 9.01
N ALA A 151 -25.24 -1.08 8.62
CA ALA A 151 -25.04 -2.43 8.09
C ALA A 151 -24.92 -2.48 6.55
N PHE A 152 -25.28 -1.39 5.84
CA PHE A 152 -25.08 -1.27 4.40
C PHE A 152 -23.58 -1.27 4.05
N ALA A 153 -22.74 -0.61 4.83
CA ALA A 153 -21.28 -0.58 4.72
C ALA A 153 -20.71 -2.00 4.65
N GLU A 154 -21.16 -2.89 5.54
CA GLU A 154 -20.73 -4.30 5.54
C GLU A 154 -21.08 -5.01 4.23
N VAL A 155 -22.31 -4.81 3.72
CA VAL A 155 -22.78 -5.42 2.46
C VAL A 155 -21.99 -4.89 1.27
N ASN A 156 -21.80 -3.58 1.20
CA ASN A 156 -21.05 -2.93 0.12
C ASN A 156 -19.59 -3.38 0.12
N ALA A 157 -18.92 -3.34 1.27
CA ALA A 157 -17.54 -3.81 1.41
C ALA A 157 -17.40 -5.29 1.07
N PHE A 158 -18.30 -6.14 1.57
CA PHE A 158 -18.27 -7.58 1.27
C PHE A 158 -18.38 -7.86 -0.22
N HIS A 159 -19.32 -7.19 -0.91
CA HIS A 159 -19.48 -7.33 -2.35
C HIS A 159 -18.17 -7.00 -3.08
N HIS A 160 -17.55 -5.85 -2.78
CA HIS A 160 -16.34 -5.42 -3.47
C HIS A 160 -15.10 -6.23 -3.10
N VAL A 161 -14.97 -6.73 -1.86
CA VAL A 161 -13.88 -7.64 -1.46
C VAL A 161 -13.95 -8.95 -2.24
N VAL A 162 -15.15 -9.56 -2.33
CA VAL A 162 -15.35 -10.82 -3.09
C VAL A 162 -15.11 -10.61 -4.59
N GLU A 163 -15.66 -9.55 -5.16
CA GLU A 163 -15.50 -9.23 -6.58
C GLU A 163 -14.04 -8.90 -6.94
N SER A 164 -13.34 -8.16 -6.07
CA SER A 164 -11.92 -7.85 -6.23
C SER A 164 -11.07 -9.11 -6.21
N GLN A 165 -11.28 -10.02 -5.25
CA GLN A 165 -10.56 -11.29 -5.24
C GLN A 165 -10.79 -12.08 -6.53
N ARG A 166 -12.03 -12.12 -7.02
CA ARG A 166 -12.39 -12.81 -8.27
C ARG A 166 -11.62 -12.23 -9.46
N ARG A 167 -11.58 -10.90 -9.58
CA ARG A 167 -10.86 -10.20 -10.67
C ARG A 167 -9.35 -10.39 -10.57
N LEU A 168 -8.78 -10.26 -9.38
CA LEU A 168 -7.35 -10.46 -9.13
C LEU A 168 -6.92 -11.91 -9.40
N ARG A 169 -7.75 -12.90 -9.03
CA ARG A 169 -7.52 -14.30 -9.41
C ARG A 169 -7.54 -14.50 -10.93
N ALA A 170 -8.43 -13.82 -11.64
CA ALA A 170 -8.46 -13.88 -13.11
C ALA A 170 -7.19 -13.30 -13.76
N LEU A 171 -6.51 -12.38 -13.07
CA LEU A 171 -5.20 -11.84 -13.47
C LEU A 171 -4.01 -12.72 -13.06
N GLY A 172 -4.24 -13.82 -12.33
CA GLY A 172 -3.21 -14.77 -11.90
C GLY A 172 -2.75 -14.63 -10.44
N PHE A 173 -3.36 -13.75 -9.65
CA PHE A 173 -3.12 -13.69 -8.20
C PHE A 173 -3.90 -14.82 -7.49
N GLU A 174 -3.27 -15.99 -7.37
CA GLU A 174 -3.88 -17.20 -6.81
C GLU A 174 -3.64 -17.40 -5.30
N ARG A 175 -2.59 -16.79 -4.74
CA ARG A 175 -2.21 -16.88 -3.32
C ARG A 175 -2.97 -15.86 -2.49
N TRP A 176 -3.57 -16.30 -1.38
CA TRP A 176 -4.38 -15.45 -0.50
C TRP A 176 -4.33 -15.98 0.93
N GLU A 177 -4.41 -15.07 1.89
CA GLU A 177 -4.83 -15.37 3.26
C GLU A 177 -6.32 -15.04 3.41
N PRO A 178 -6.99 -15.55 4.46
CA PRO A 178 -8.30 -15.03 4.85
C PRO A 178 -8.24 -13.50 5.07
N VAL A 179 -9.31 -12.80 4.70
CA VAL A 179 -9.42 -11.33 4.82
C VAL A 179 -10.71 -10.96 5.53
N VAL A 180 -10.59 -10.10 6.53
CA VAL A 180 -11.73 -9.51 7.24
C VAL A 180 -11.74 -8.01 6.98
N ALA A 181 -12.76 -7.54 6.25
CA ALA A 181 -13.03 -6.12 6.10
C ALA A 181 -13.82 -5.60 7.31
N VAL A 182 -13.26 -4.62 8.00
CA VAL A 182 -13.89 -3.93 9.13
C VAL A 182 -14.39 -2.57 8.64
N THR A 183 -15.70 -2.39 8.58
CA THR A 183 -16.36 -1.14 8.17
C THR A 183 -16.74 -0.28 9.36
N ASN A 184 -17.17 0.97 9.12
CA ASN A 184 -17.44 1.94 10.16
C ASN A 184 -16.27 2.12 11.14
N PHE A 185 -15.02 1.90 10.69
CA PHE A 185 -13.87 1.84 11.58
C PHE A 185 -13.63 3.19 12.25
N ARG A 186 -13.51 3.16 13.57
CA ARG A 186 -13.36 4.33 14.44
C ARG A 186 -12.32 4.03 15.51
N ILE A 187 -11.67 5.08 15.98
CA ILE A 187 -10.56 4.96 16.93
C ILE A 187 -10.58 6.10 17.94
N ASP A 188 -10.17 5.80 19.17
CA ASP A 188 -9.92 6.81 20.21
C ASP A 188 -8.58 7.51 19.93
N VAL A 189 -8.65 8.72 19.37
CA VAL A 189 -7.45 9.54 19.13
C VAL A 189 -7.04 10.32 20.38
N ASP A 190 -7.97 10.65 21.27
CA ASP A 190 -7.71 11.52 22.42
C ASP A 190 -7.38 10.75 23.71
N GLY A 191 -7.57 9.43 23.71
CA GLY A 191 -7.38 8.55 24.86
C GLY A 191 -8.42 8.77 25.95
N ASP A 192 -9.58 9.34 25.62
CA ASP A 192 -10.65 9.67 26.56
C ASP A 192 -11.74 8.59 26.64
N GLY A 193 -11.59 7.51 25.85
CA GLY A 193 -12.50 6.38 25.75
C GLY A 193 -13.61 6.56 24.72
N GLY A 194 -13.70 7.71 24.05
CA GLY A 194 -14.55 7.95 22.88
C GLY A 194 -13.92 7.40 21.60
N LEU A 195 -14.75 7.02 20.62
CA LEU A 195 -14.25 6.61 19.30
C LEU A 195 -14.61 7.66 18.25
N ASP A 196 -13.59 8.25 17.63
CA ASP A 196 -13.74 9.22 16.56
C ASP A 196 -13.76 8.57 15.17
N PRO A 197 -14.43 9.21 14.20
CA PRO A 197 -14.29 8.89 12.79
C PRO A 197 -12.81 8.78 12.38
N PHE A 198 -12.48 7.67 11.72
CA PHE A 198 -11.15 7.49 11.15
C PHE A 198 -11.19 7.88 9.68
N ASP A 199 -10.50 8.96 9.31
CA ASP A 199 -10.42 9.45 7.92
C ASP A 199 -9.37 8.69 7.10
N ASN A 200 -9.39 7.35 7.17
CA ASN A 200 -8.48 6.54 6.38
C ASN A 200 -8.99 5.11 6.14
N ALA A 201 -8.39 4.46 5.13
CA ALA A 201 -8.48 3.03 4.92
C ALA A 201 -7.08 2.41 4.91
N LEU A 202 -6.96 1.16 5.34
CA LEU A 202 -5.71 0.42 5.25
C LEU A 202 -5.89 -1.09 5.18
N TYR A 203 -5.01 -1.73 4.41
CA TYR A 203 -4.69 -3.14 4.51
C TYR A 203 -3.64 -3.39 5.60
N PHE A 204 -3.92 -4.35 6.48
CA PHE A 204 -3.03 -4.74 7.56
C PHE A 204 -2.82 -6.26 7.59
N PRO A 205 -1.65 -6.77 7.17
CA PRO A 205 -1.36 -8.20 7.18
C PRO A 205 -1.32 -8.76 8.61
N GLY A 206 -2.01 -9.88 8.85
CA GLY A 206 -2.04 -10.55 10.17
C GLY A 206 -2.68 -9.72 11.29
N TYR A 207 -3.57 -8.77 10.97
CA TYR A 207 -4.31 -7.99 11.97
C TYR A 207 -5.13 -8.90 12.91
N PHE A 208 -5.63 -10.01 12.39
CA PHE A 208 -6.26 -11.07 13.15
C PHE A 208 -5.34 -12.29 13.22
N GLU A 209 -5.47 -13.11 14.28
CA GLU A 209 -4.60 -14.28 14.52
C GLU A 209 -4.49 -15.24 13.31
N ALA A 210 -5.52 -15.30 12.46
CA ALA A 210 -5.58 -16.16 11.28
C ALA A 210 -6.12 -15.45 10.03
N ALA A 211 -6.10 -14.11 9.98
CA ALA A 211 -6.58 -13.35 8.83
C ALA A 211 -5.92 -11.98 8.74
N ASP A 212 -5.84 -11.46 7.52
CA ASP A 212 -5.51 -10.06 7.28
C ASP A 212 -6.73 -9.17 7.55
N GLY A 213 -6.45 -7.92 7.93
CA GLY A 213 -7.47 -6.88 8.10
C GLY A 213 -7.50 -5.95 6.91
N ILE A 214 -8.69 -5.56 6.47
CA ILE A 214 -8.91 -4.33 5.70
C ILE A 214 -9.74 -3.42 6.60
N LEU A 215 -9.19 -2.31 7.05
CA LEU A 215 -9.85 -1.37 7.95
C LEU A 215 -10.38 -0.21 7.10
N LEU A 216 -11.69 -0.03 7.07
CA LEU A 216 -12.38 1.01 6.29
C LEU A 216 -12.99 1.99 7.28
N GLY A 217 -12.37 3.17 7.34
CA GLY A 217 -12.75 4.24 8.24
C GLY A 217 -14.20 4.68 8.05
N GLN A 218 -14.87 5.00 9.16
CA GLN A 218 -16.19 5.63 9.09
C GLN A 218 -16.09 7.00 8.42
N GLY A 219 -14.97 7.71 8.51
CA GLY A 219 -14.77 9.01 7.86
C GLY A 219 -15.65 10.15 8.41
N SER A 220 -15.04 11.30 8.67
CA SER A 220 -15.68 12.46 9.28
C SER A 220 -16.92 12.95 8.51
N PHE A 221 -16.95 12.77 7.19
CA PHE A 221 -18.06 13.20 6.34
C PHE A 221 -18.70 12.05 5.54
N GLY A 222 -18.31 10.79 5.79
CA GLY A 222 -18.95 9.61 5.20
C GLY A 222 -18.09 8.34 5.22
N ASP A 223 -18.73 7.17 5.25
CA ASP A 223 -18.04 5.86 5.35
C ASP A 223 -17.24 5.50 4.09
N LEU A 224 -15.92 5.33 4.25
CA LEU A 224 -15.00 5.00 3.17
C LEU A 224 -15.31 3.63 2.54
N ALA A 225 -16.02 2.74 3.24
CA ALA A 225 -16.54 1.48 2.70
C ALA A 225 -17.57 1.68 1.58
N TYR A 226 -18.13 2.88 1.41
CA TYR A 226 -19.09 3.19 0.32
C TYR A 226 -18.39 3.40 -1.01
N ASP A 227 -17.10 3.74 -0.99
CA ASP A 227 -16.29 3.93 -2.19
C ASP A 227 -15.65 2.60 -2.61
N ALA A 228 -16.16 2.04 -3.70
CA ALA A 228 -15.71 0.75 -4.19
C ALA A 228 -14.22 0.75 -4.56
N ASP A 229 -13.69 1.88 -5.00
CA ASP A 229 -12.30 1.98 -5.43
C ASP A 229 -11.35 1.94 -4.23
N VAL A 230 -11.76 2.47 -3.07
CA VAL A 230 -11.04 2.30 -1.80
C VAL A 230 -11.01 0.84 -1.39
N VAL A 231 -12.17 0.16 -1.36
CA VAL A 231 -12.23 -1.28 -1.00
C VAL A 231 -11.38 -2.14 -1.95
N ARG A 232 -11.43 -1.84 -3.25
CA ARG A 232 -10.63 -2.53 -4.27
C ARG A 232 -9.13 -2.29 -4.08
N HIS A 233 -8.74 -1.05 -3.83
CA HIS A 233 -7.35 -0.65 -3.58
C HIS A 233 -6.74 -1.48 -2.43
N GLU A 234 -7.43 -1.55 -1.28
CA GLU A 234 -6.95 -2.35 -0.14
C GLU A 234 -6.87 -3.85 -0.46
N MET A 235 -7.80 -4.35 -1.27
CA MET A 235 -7.77 -5.75 -1.70
C MET A 235 -6.61 -6.05 -2.67
N VAL A 236 -6.15 -5.06 -3.43
CA VAL A 236 -4.96 -5.20 -4.27
C VAL A 236 -3.71 -5.31 -3.39
N HIS A 237 -3.58 -4.54 -2.31
CA HIS A 237 -2.49 -4.73 -1.34
C HIS A 237 -2.45 -6.16 -0.81
N ALA A 238 -3.61 -6.71 -0.41
CA ALA A 238 -3.73 -8.09 0.07
C ALA A 238 -3.23 -9.12 -0.97
N ALA A 239 -3.44 -8.87 -2.26
CA ALA A 239 -2.98 -9.72 -3.35
C ALA A 239 -1.47 -9.58 -3.60
N VAL A 240 -1.00 -8.35 -3.77
CA VAL A 240 0.39 -8.02 -4.16
C VAL A 240 1.37 -8.48 -3.09
N ALA A 241 1.03 -8.30 -1.81
CA ALA A 241 1.85 -8.70 -0.66
C ALA A 241 2.08 -10.23 -0.55
N ARG A 242 1.46 -11.06 -1.40
CA ARG A 242 1.75 -12.51 -1.48
C ARG A 242 2.85 -12.88 -2.48
N TYR A 243 3.30 -11.91 -3.26
CA TYR A 243 4.21 -12.14 -4.38
C TYR A 243 5.48 -11.32 -4.28
N VAL A 244 5.40 -10.08 -3.79
CA VAL A 244 6.54 -9.18 -3.70
C VAL A 244 6.46 -8.38 -2.40
N ASP A 245 7.60 -8.23 -1.73
CA ASP A 245 7.75 -7.26 -0.64
C ASP A 245 8.01 -5.87 -1.23
N LEU A 246 7.04 -4.97 -1.04
CA LEU A 246 7.11 -3.56 -1.44
C LEU A 246 7.21 -2.64 -0.22
N SER A 247 7.65 -3.17 0.92
CA SER A 247 7.87 -2.39 2.13
C SER A 247 9.02 -1.39 1.94
N ALA A 248 8.95 -0.27 2.65
CA ALA A 248 10.07 0.64 2.74
C ALA A 248 11.28 -0.01 3.41
N ARG A 249 12.47 0.53 3.10
CA ARG A 249 13.73 0.09 3.70
C ARG A 249 14.62 1.26 4.07
N THR A 250 15.71 0.96 4.77
CA THR A 250 16.78 1.92 5.03
C THR A 250 18.10 1.37 4.50
N ASP A 251 18.89 2.23 3.87
CA ASP A 251 20.20 1.88 3.34
C ASP A 251 21.21 3.04 3.53
N GLU A 252 22.35 2.96 2.84
CA GLU A 252 23.40 3.96 2.99
C GLU A 252 22.99 5.38 2.56
N GLN A 253 21.96 5.55 1.75
CA GLN A 253 21.45 6.87 1.34
C GLN A 253 20.37 7.40 2.29
N GLY A 254 19.88 6.57 3.22
CA GLY A 254 18.85 6.92 4.19
C GLY A 254 17.58 6.10 3.98
N PHE A 255 16.43 6.74 4.17
CA PHE A 255 15.11 6.15 3.94
C PHE A 255 14.89 5.89 2.43
N ASP A 256 14.27 4.77 2.10
CA ASP A 256 13.86 4.41 0.74
C ASP A 256 12.38 4.01 0.72
N GLY A 257 11.55 4.97 0.28
CA GLY A 257 10.10 4.82 0.14
C GLY A 257 9.64 4.48 -1.27
N LEU A 258 10.55 4.32 -2.24
CA LEU A 258 10.18 4.02 -3.63
C LEU A 258 9.47 2.66 -3.80
N PRO A 259 9.79 1.60 -3.02
CA PRO A 259 8.98 0.38 -3.05
C PRO A 259 7.54 0.63 -2.61
N VAL A 260 7.31 1.50 -1.62
CA VAL A 260 5.95 1.80 -1.14
C VAL A 260 5.16 2.60 -2.18
N MET A 261 5.80 3.53 -2.89
CA MET A 261 5.22 4.18 -4.07
C MET A 261 4.72 3.15 -5.09
N LEU A 262 5.46 2.07 -5.34
CA LEU A 262 5.00 1.00 -6.23
C LEU A 262 3.82 0.21 -5.64
N ALA A 263 3.80 -0.04 -4.32
CA ALA A 263 2.68 -0.70 -3.66
C ALA A 263 1.37 0.07 -3.88
N GLU A 264 1.40 1.38 -3.62
CA GLU A 264 0.29 2.31 -3.88
C GLU A 264 -0.06 2.36 -5.37
N ALA A 265 0.94 2.39 -6.25
CA ALA A 265 0.72 2.52 -7.69
C ALA A 265 0.02 1.29 -8.29
N TYR A 266 0.39 0.08 -7.85
CA TYR A 266 -0.30 -1.14 -8.27
C TYR A 266 -1.71 -1.21 -7.70
N ALA A 267 -1.90 -0.78 -6.44
CA ALA A 267 -3.22 -0.74 -5.81
C ALA A 267 -4.17 0.21 -6.54
N ASP A 268 -3.73 1.43 -6.83
CA ASP A 268 -4.45 2.40 -7.65
C ASP A 268 -4.71 1.87 -9.07
N TYR A 269 -3.69 1.34 -9.76
CA TYR A 269 -3.82 0.84 -11.13
C TYR A 269 -4.88 -0.25 -11.24
N PHE A 270 -4.78 -1.32 -10.44
CA PHE A 270 -5.74 -2.42 -10.54
C PHE A 270 -7.14 -2.01 -10.08
N ALA A 271 -7.28 -1.17 -9.05
CA ALA A 271 -8.57 -0.61 -8.66
C ALA A 271 -9.23 0.18 -9.81
N ALA A 272 -8.48 1.09 -10.45
CA ALA A 272 -8.93 1.84 -11.62
C ALA A 272 -9.30 0.93 -12.81
N THR A 273 -8.56 -0.14 -13.05
CA THR A 273 -8.91 -1.08 -14.14
C THR A 273 -10.24 -1.78 -13.90
N PHE A 274 -10.66 -1.93 -12.64
CA PHE A 274 -11.92 -2.59 -12.30
C PHE A 274 -13.13 -1.68 -12.49
N SER A 275 -12.99 -0.38 -12.18
CA SER A 275 -14.02 0.63 -12.43
C SER A 275 -14.01 1.12 -13.88
N GLY A 276 -12.87 1.00 -14.57
CA GLY A 276 -12.65 1.61 -15.89
C GLY A 276 -12.52 3.13 -15.80
N ASP A 277 -12.13 3.66 -14.64
CA ASP A 277 -12.07 5.08 -14.31
C ASP A 277 -10.70 5.42 -13.72
N PRO A 278 -9.98 6.44 -14.22
CA PRO A 278 -8.70 6.86 -13.65
C PRO A 278 -8.84 7.63 -12.33
N ALA A 279 -10.04 7.99 -11.90
CA ALA A 279 -10.26 8.63 -10.60
C ALA A 279 -10.26 7.59 -9.47
N ILE A 280 -9.43 7.79 -8.44
CA ILE A 280 -9.42 6.94 -7.25
C ILE A 280 -10.10 7.66 -6.08
N GLY A 281 -11.07 6.99 -5.48
CA GLY A 281 -11.70 7.45 -4.24
C GLY A 281 -12.43 8.79 -4.39
N ALA A 282 -13.26 8.93 -5.41
CA ALA A 282 -14.00 10.18 -5.67
C ALA A 282 -14.93 10.56 -4.51
N TYR A 283 -15.62 9.57 -3.92
CA TYR A 283 -16.45 9.79 -2.76
C TYR A 283 -15.58 9.92 -1.50
N ALA A 284 -14.59 9.05 -1.35
CA ALA A 284 -13.69 9.09 -0.20
C ALA A 284 -12.98 10.45 -0.05
N GLY A 285 -12.53 11.06 -1.14
CA GLY A 285 -11.92 12.39 -1.12
C GLY A 285 -12.86 13.47 -0.59
N ALA A 286 -14.15 13.43 -0.93
CA ALA A 286 -15.15 14.32 -0.34
C ALA A 286 -15.49 13.94 1.12
N ALA A 287 -15.53 12.65 1.42
CA ALA A 287 -15.84 12.10 2.74
C ALA A 287 -14.76 12.41 3.80
N THR A 288 -13.53 12.72 3.36
CA THR A 288 -12.44 13.20 4.22
C THR A 288 -12.23 14.72 4.09
N GLY A 289 -13.22 15.46 3.59
CA GLY A 289 -13.19 16.94 3.53
C GLY A 289 -12.34 17.55 2.40
N GLY A 290 -11.91 16.75 1.44
CA GLY A 290 -11.21 17.21 0.23
C GLY A 290 -12.16 17.61 -0.91
N VAL A 291 -11.57 18.09 -2.02
CA VAL A 291 -12.30 18.44 -3.24
C VAL A 291 -11.89 17.49 -4.37
N GLY A 292 -12.85 16.70 -4.86
CA GLY A 292 -12.62 15.74 -5.95
C GLY A 292 -12.03 14.41 -5.46
N PRO A 293 -11.51 13.58 -6.39
CA PRO A 293 -10.92 12.29 -6.03
C PRO A 293 -9.61 12.46 -5.27
N LEU A 294 -9.28 11.45 -4.46
CA LEU A 294 -8.04 11.39 -3.70
C LEU A 294 -6.81 11.49 -4.62
N ARG A 295 -6.85 10.78 -5.74
CA ARG A 295 -5.79 10.71 -6.76
C ARG A 295 -6.37 10.49 -8.15
N ARG A 296 -5.55 10.76 -9.17
CA ARG A 296 -5.88 10.46 -10.57
C ARG A 296 -4.75 9.75 -11.29
N LEU A 297 -5.09 8.85 -12.21
CA LEU A 297 -4.12 8.14 -13.04
C LEU A 297 -3.94 8.78 -14.43
N ASP A 298 -4.79 9.72 -14.83
CA ASP A 298 -4.65 10.50 -16.06
C ASP A 298 -3.83 11.79 -15.87
N THR A 299 -2.89 11.78 -14.91
CA THR A 299 -1.97 12.89 -14.67
C THR A 299 -0.81 12.88 -15.65
N GLU A 300 -0.01 13.95 -15.70
CA GLU A 300 1.26 14.03 -16.45
C GLU A 300 2.50 13.98 -15.54
N LYS A 301 2.34 13.51 -14.29
CA LYS A 301 3.43 13.45 -13.31
C LYS A 301 4.57 12.56 -13.81
N ARG A 302 5.80 12.97 -13.51
CA ARG A 302 7.04 12.35 -13.98
C ARG A 302 8.18 12.47 -12.98
N CYS A 303 9.11 11.54 -13.07
CA CYS A 303 10.35 11.60 -12.32
C CYS A 303 11.45 12.37 -13.08
N PRO A 304 12.37 13.04 -12.37
CA PRO A 304 12.39 13.25 -10.91
C PRO A 304 11.54 14.44 -10.42
N GLN A 305 10.89 15.20 -11.31
CA GLN A 305 10.34 16.52 -10.98
C GLN A 305 9.19 16.48 -9.96
N ASP A 306 8.33 15.47 -10.06
CA ASP A 306 7.12 15.38 -9.24
C ASP A 306 7.27 14.46 -8.01
N LEU A 307 8.48 13.90 -7.80
CA LEU A 307 8.77 13.15 -6.57
C LEU A 307 8.66 14.06 -5.36
N SER A 308 8.01 13.59 -4.32
CA SER A 308 7.75 14.33 -3.08
C SER A 308 8.14 13.52 -1.84
N GLY A 309 8.33 12.21 -1.98
CA GLY A 309 8.65 11.30 -0.89
C GLY A 309 7.42 10.90 -0.08
N GLN A 310 6.23 11.31 -0.50
CA GLN A 310 4.96 10.80 0.00
C GLN A 310 4.49 9.72 -0.98
N ALA A 311 4.37 8.47 -0.51
CA ALA A 311 4.19 7.31 -1.38
C ALA A 311 2.95 7.39 -2.28
N HIS A 312 1.83 7.90 -1.78
CA HIS A 312 0.58 8.05 -2.54
C HIS A 312 0.67 9.16 -3.61
N ALA A 313 1.31 10.29 -3.29
CA ALA A 313 1.48 11.39 -4.25
C ALA A 313 2.49 11.02 -5.35
N ASP A 314 3.51 10.24 -4.98
CA ASP A 314 4.50 9.72 -5.90
C ASP A 314 3.93 8.55 -6.73
N SER A 315 2.98 7.77 -6.19
CA SER A 315 2.37 6.62 -6.89
C SER A 315 1.73 7.01 -8.21
N GLU A 316 1.13 8.20 -8.30
CA GLU A 316 0.49 8.78 -9.49
C GLU A 316 1.46 8.87 -10.69
N ILE A 317 2.78 8.89 -10.47
CA ILE A 317 3.78 8.83 -11.53
C ILE A 317 3.76 7.46 -12.21
N PHE A 318 3.82 6.37 -11.42
CA PHE A 318 3.92 5.02 -11.96
C PHE A 318 2.55 4.47 -12.35
N SER A 319 1.52 4.65 -11.53
CA SER A 319 0.15 4.23 -11.86
C SER A 319 -0.40 5.01 -13.05
N GLY A 320 -0.04 6.30 -13.20
CA GLY A 320 -0.41 7.08 -14.36
C GLY A 320 0.30 6.66 -15.64
N ALA A 321 1.58 6.28 -15.55
CA ALA A 321 2.28 5.68 -16.69
C ALA A 321 1.62 4.35 -17.12
N LEU A 322 1.27 3.47 -16.17
CA LEU A 322 0.56 2.23 -16.47
C LEU A 322 -0.82 2.48 -17.09
N TRP A 323 -1.57 3.47 -16.59
CA TRP A 323 -2.87 3.83 -17.14
C TRP A 323 -2.76 4.32 -18.59
N GLU A 324 -1.81 5.20 -18.87
CA GLU A 324 -1.55 5.67 -20.24
C GLU A 324 -1.14 4.51 -21.17
N ILE A 325 -0.31 3.58 -20.70
CA ILE A 325 0.01 2.35 -21.44
C ILE A 325 -1.26 1.54 -21.73
N ARG A 326 -2.16 1.41 -20.76
CA ARG A 326 -3.45 0.72 -20.92
C ARG A 326 -4.38 1.42 -21.91
N GLU A 327 -4.37 2.74 -21.98
CA GLU A 327 -5.13 3.49 -22.99
C GLU A 327 -4.58 3.26 -24.40
N VAL A 328 -3.26 3.14 -24.54
CA VAL A 328 -2.60 2.89 -25.83
C VAL A 328 -2.76 1.44 -26.29
N LEU A 329 -2.60 0.46 -25.39
CA LEU A 329 -2.54 -0.97 -25.72
C LEU A 329 -3.86 -1.71 -25.47
N GLY A 330 -4.79 -1.10 -24.74
CA GLY A 330 -6.04 -1.70 -24.32
C GLY A 330 -5.92 -2.58 -23.06
N PRO A 331 -7.05 -3.06 -22.53
CA PRO A 331 -7.13 -3.76 -21.24
C PRO A 331 -6.41 -5.11 -21.19
N GLN A 332 -5.93 -5.65 -22.32
CA GLN A 332 -5.16 -6.90 -22.30
C GLN A 332 -3.81 -6.75 -21.59
N VAL A 333 -3.29 -5.51 -21.50
CA VAL A 333 -2.05 -5.22 -20.79
C VAL A 333 -2.15 -5.52 -19.29
N ASP A 334 -3.36 -5.56 -18.72
CA ASP A 334 -3.60 -5.84 -17.30
C ASP A 334 -3.04 -7.22 -16.89
N LEU A 335 -3.03 -8.20 -17.81
CA LEU A 335 -2.41 -9.51 -17.62
C LEU A 335 -0.88 -9.43 -17.56
N ALA A 336 -0.27 -8.61 -18.43
CA ALA A 336 1.17 -8.39 -18.47
C ALA A 336 1.65 -7.67 -17.21
N VAL A 337 0.95 -6.61 -16.78
CA VAL A 337 1.26 -5.89 -15.53
C VAL A 337 1.16 -6.84 -14.33
N ALA A 338 0.10 -7.65 -14.25
CA ALA A 338 -0.05 -8.63 -13.18
C ALA A 338 1.06 -9.71 -13.20
N ALA A 339 1.48 -10.15 -14.40
CA ALA A 339 2.59 -11.08 -14.55
C ALA A 339 3.92 -10.46 -14.08
N ALA A 340 4.18 -9.21 -14.44
CA ALA A 340 5.35 -8.45 -14.01
C ALA A 340 5.43 -8.36 -12.49
N VAL A 341 4.35 -7.95 -11.81
CA VAL A 341 4.28 -7.87 -10.34
C VAL A 341 4.70 -9.18 -9.67
N ARG A 342 4.27 -10.33 -10.20
CA ARG A 342 4.59 -11.65 -9.65
C ARG A 342 6.04 -12.09 -9.89
N ALA A 343 6.74 -11.42 -10.81
CA ALA A 343 8.12 -11.72 -11.18
C ALA A 343 9.13 -10.73 -10.57
N LEU A 344 8.66 -9.66 -9.91
CA LEU A 344 9.53 -8.65 -9.30
C LEU A 344 10.44 -9.26 -8.22
N PRO A 345 11.68 -8.76 -8.09
CA PRO A 345 12.48 -9.01 -6.91
C PRO A 345 11.88 -8.28 -5.68
N GLU A 346 12.35 -8.62 -4.48
CA GLU A 346 11.99 -7.88 -3.26
C GLU A 346 12.50 -6.43 -3.35
N GLN A 347 11.65 -5.48 -2.93
CA GLN A 347 11.93 -4.04 -2.83
C GLN A 347 12.57 -3.45 -4.11
N PRO A 348 11.92 -3.62 -5.28
CA PRO A 348 12.42 -3.14 -6.55
C PRO A 348 12.37 -1.62 -6.63
N SER A 349 13.25 -1.04 -7.44
CA SER A 349 13.12 0.33 -7.91
C SER A 349 12.01 0.46 -8.97
N PRO A 350 11.47 1.68 -9.19
CA PRO A 350 10.51 1.90 -10.27
C PRO A 350 11.05 1.57 -11.66
N GLY A 351 12.36 1.75 -11.88
CA GLY A 351 13.02 1.33 -13.13
C GLY A 351 12.98 -0.19 -13.32
N GLU A 352 13.33 -0.97 -12.30
CA GLU A 352 13.23 -2.44 -12.36
C GLU A 352 11.79 -2.91 -12.56
N ALA A 353 10.82 -2.22 -11.95
CA ALA A 353 9.41 -2.49 -12.16
C ALA A 353 8.94 -2.20 -13.59
N ALA A 354 9.42 -1.10 -14.19
CA ALA A 354 9.17 -0.77 -15.58
C ALA A 354 9.77 -1.82 -16.53
N ASP A 355 11.03 -2.22 -16.31
CA ASP A 355 11.70 -3.25 -17.11
C ASP A 355 10.95 -4.58 -17.08
N ALA A 356 10.56 -5.06 -15.90
CA ALA A 356 9.76 -6.28 -15.76
C ALA A 356 8.40 -6.17 -16.46
N THR A 357 7.78 -4.99 -16.42
CA THR A 357 6.52 -4.72 -17.13
C THR A 357 6.71 -4.77 -18.64
N LEU A 358 7.77 -4.15 -19.16
CA LEU A 358 8.09 -4.19 -20.60
C LEU A 358 8.39 -5.60 -21.11
N GLU A 359 9.11 -6.40 -20.31
CA GLU A 359 9.34 -7.81 -20.63
C GLU A 359 8.04 -8.62 -20.67
N ALA A 360 7.14 -8.43 -19.69
CA ALA A 360 5.84 -9.09 -19.68
C ALA A 360 4.95 -8.65 -20.86
N ILE A 361 4.96 -7.36 -21.21
CA ILE A 361 4.22 -6.83 -22.37
C ILE A 361 4.76 -7.44 -23.67
N GLU A 362 6.07 -7.58 -23.81
CA GLU A 362 6.65 -8.22 -25.00
C GLU A 362 6.21 -9.68 -25.15
N VAL A 363 6.19 -10.43 -24.03
CA VAL A 363 5.76 -11.82 -24.02
C VAL A 363 4.28 -11.98 -24.37
N GLU A 364 3.42 -11.14 -23.80
CA GLU A 364 1.96 -11.25 -23.97
C GLU A 364 1.46 -10.60 -25.27
N MET A 365 2.11 -9.52 -25.72
CA MET A 365 1.58 -8.62 -26.76
C MET A 365 2.56 -8.31 -27.90
N GLY A 366 3.82 -8.74 -27.80
CA GLY A 366 4.84 -8.59 -28.83
C GLY A 366 5.68 -7.30 -28.77
N THR A 367 6.70 -7.24 -29.61
CA THR A 367 7.73 -6.19 -29.60
C THR A 367 7.21 -4.78 -29.91
N GLN A 368 6.17 -4.66 -30.73
CA GLN A 368 5.55 -3.36 -31.02
C GLN A 368 4.86 -2.78 -29.78
N ALA A 369 4.10 -3.60 -29.05
CA ALA A 369 3.42 -3.17 -27.82
C ALA A 369 4.45 -2.78 -26.75
N ARG A 370 5.54 -3.56 -26.62
CA ARG A 370 6.68 -3.19 -25.76
C ARG A 370 7.24 -1.81 -26.13
N ALA A 371 7.48 -1.54 -27.42
CA ALA A 371 8.05 -0.26 -27.84
C ALA A 371 7.14 0.93 -27.51
N GLN A 372 5.82 0.78 -27.70
CA GLN A 372 4.83 1.80 -27.33
C GLN A 372 4.81 2.05 -25.81
N ALA A 373 4.89 0.98 -25.00
CA ALA A 373 4.96 1.10 -23.55
C ALA A 373 6.27 1.74 -23.07
N ALA A 374 7.40 1.40 -23.70
CA ALA A 374 8.70 1.97 -23.38
C ALA A 374 8.73 3.48 -23.60
N GLU A 375 8.11 3.98 -24.67
CA GLU A 375 7.99 5.41 -24.94
C GLU A 375 7.26 6.15 -23.81
N VAL A 376 6.22 5.54 -23.23
CA VAL A 376 5.52 6.11 -22.06
C VAL A 376 6.46 6.18 -20.86
N PHE A 377 7.12 5.08 -20.50
CA PHE A 377 8.03 5.06 -19.35
C PHE A 377 9.23 6.00 -19.49
N GLU A 378 9.78 6.12 -20.70
CA GLU A 378 10.87 7.06 -21.00
C GLU A 378 10.40 8.51 -20.86
N ARG A 379 9.25 8.87 -21.44
CA ARG A 379 8.68 10.23 -21.33
C ARG A 379 8.33 10.60 -19.88
N ARG A 380 7.87 9.64 -19.10
CA ARG A 380 7.55 9.77 -17.66
C ARG A 380 8.79 9.74 -16.76
N GLY A 381 9.96 9.45 -17.33
CA GLY A 381 11.23 9.39 -16.59
C GLY A 381 11.27 8.29 -15.54
N ILE A 382 10.56 7.17 -15.71
CA ILE A 382 10.45 6.13 -14.67
C ILE A 382 11.82 5.56 -14.25
N GLY A 383 12.74 5.40 -15.20
CA GLY A 383 14.13 5.02 -14.92
C GLY A 383 14.92 6.06 -14.09
N GLU A 384 14.41 7.27 -13.96
CA GLU A 384 14.98 8.38 -13.17
C GLU A 384 14.26 8.61 -11.84
N CYS A 385 13.31 7.75 -11.46
CA CYS A 385 12.76 7.73 -10.11
C CYS A 385 13.80 7.20 -9.12
N LYS A 386 14.69 8.09 -8.68
CA LYS A 386 15.85 7.82 -7.83
C LYS A 386 15.83 8.73 -6.61
N ARG A 387 16.62 8.39 -5.59
CA ARG A 387 16.74 9.19 -4.36
C ARG A 387 17.79 10.30 -4.41
N LEU A 388 18.50 10.42 -5.53
CA LEU A 388 19.46 11.49 -5.80
C LEU A 388 18.87 12.44 -6.84
N LEU A 389 18.29 13.54 -6.37
CA LEU A 389 17.55 14.47 -7.22
C LEU A 389 18.45 15.61 -7.71
N PRO A 390 18.55 15.88 -9.02
CA PRO A 390 19.28 17.05 -9.49
C PRO A 390 18.55 18.33 -9.04
N LEU A 391 19.29 19.29 -8.50
CA LEU A 391 18.77 20.60 -8.12
C LEU A 391 19.59 21.72 -8.79
N GLY A 392 18.90 22.73 -9.31
CA GLY A 392 19.53 23.85 -10.02
C GLY A 392 20.07 24.94 -9.09
N VAL A 393 20.86 25.87 -9.67
CA VAL A 393 21.26 27.13 -9.04
C VAL A 393 20.80 28.30 -9.93
N PRO A 394 19.79 29.09 -9.53
CA PRO A 394 18.88 28.85 -8.41
C PRO A 394 17.97 27.64 -8.67
N GLY A 395 17.38 27.09 -7.61
CA GLY A 395 16.43 25.99 -7.70
C GLY A 395 15.74 25.73 -6.38
N ASP A 396 14.58 25.07 -6.45
CA ASP A 396 13.87 24.58 -5.28
C ASP A 396 13.16 23.26 -5.57
N HIS A 397 12.87 22.54 -4.50
CA HIS A 397 12.11 21.29 -4.53
C HIS A 397 11.33 21.14 -3.22
N VAL A 398 10.12 20.59 -3.32
CA VAL A 398 9.23 20.37 -2.19
C VAL A 398 9.09 18.88 -1.95
N ALA A 399 9.35 18.44 -0.73
CA ALA A 399 9.23 17.04 -0.34
C ALA A 399 8.71 16.91 1.10
N LEU A 400 8.39 15.69 1.49
CA LEU A 400 8.01 15.32 2.85
C LEU A 400 9.25 14.85 3.61
N LEU A 401 9.48 15.41 4.79
CA LEU A 401 10.45 14.89 5.75
C LEU A 401 9.72 13.88 6.65
N PRO A 402 10.01 12.57 6.57
CA PRO A 402 9.31 11.56 7.33
C PRO A 402 9.77 11.53 8.79
N ALA A 403 8.95 10.93 9.65
CA ALA A 403 9.31 10.56 11.03
C ALA A 403 9.28 9.04 11.29
N THR A 404 8.76 8.26 10.34
CA THR A 404 8.45 6.82 10.50
C THR A 404 9.66 5.90 10.63
N PHE A 405 10.87 6.37 10.29
CA PHE A 405 12.13 5.61 10.37
C PHE A 405 13.18 6.32 11.22
N GLN A 406 12.69 7.00 12.26
CA GLN A 406 13.52 7.69 13.22
C GLN A 406 14.40 6.68 13.99
N VAL A 407 15.71 6.92 13.95
CA VAL A 407 16.68 6.21 14.79
C VAL A 407 17.31 7.25 15.72
N GLY A 408 17.10 7.07 17.02
CA GLY A 408 17.39 8.12 18.00
C GLY A 408 16.47 9.32 17.77
N ARG A 409 17.04 10.47 17.41
CA ARG A 409 16.26 11.69 17.06
C ARG A 409 16.12 11.95 15.57
N MET A 410 16.86 11.21 14.75
CA MET A 410 17.03 11.59 13.35
C MET A 410 16.25 10.64 12.45
N SER A 411 15.53 11.23 11.50
CA SER A 411 14.94 10.52 10.37
C SER A 411 15.47 11.16 9.08
N PRO A 412 16.37 10.48 8.33
CA PRO A 412 16.85 10.98 7.05
C PRO A 412 15.69 11.24 6.08
N GLY A 413 15.80 12.30 5.30
CA GLY A 413 14.85 12.57 4.23
C GLY A 413 14.83 11.47 3.16
N PRO A 414 13.76 11.41 2.35
CA PRO A 414 13.62 10.42 1.28
C PRO A 414 14.58 10.67 0.12
N PHE A 415 15.10 11.90 0.01
CA PHE A 415 15.93 12.36 -1.09
C PHE A 415 17.18 13.08 -0.61
N GLN A 416 18.25 12.94 -1.37
CA GLN A 416 19.38 13.85 -1.36
C GLN A 416 19.39 14.67 -2.66
N TYR A 417 19.83 15.91 -2.58
CA TYR A 417 19.90 16.82 -3.72
C TYR A 417 21.32 16.92 -4.24
N VAL A 418 21.47 16.77 -5.56
CA VAL A 418 22.73 16.84 -6.28
C VAL A 418 22.83 18.21 -6.94
N LEU A 419 23.75 19.03 -6.45
CA LEU A 419 23.97 20.39 -6.92
C LEU A 419 25.31 20.48 -7.66
N LYS A 420 25.28 20.82 -8.95
CA LYS A 420 26.52 21.17 -9.68
C LYS A 420 26.75 22.67 -9.57
N VAL A 421 27.82 23.09 -8.90
CA VAL A 421 28.14 24.50 -8.69
C VAL A 421 28.51 25.14 -10.04
N PRO A 422 27.75 26.14 -10.54
CA PRO A 422 28.08 26.80 -11.80
C PRO A 422 29.38 27.59 -11.73
N ALA A 423 29.99 27.86 -12.89
CA ALA A 423 31.10 28.78 -12.97
C ALA A 423 30.66 30.21 -12.62
N GLY A 424 31.53 30.98 -11.95
CA GLY A 424 31.26 32.38 -11.61
C GLY A 424 30.30 32.61 -10.44
N ILE A 425 29.97 31.57 -9.69
CA ILE A 425 29.24 31.69 -8.42
C ILE A 425 30.25 31.71 -7.27
N ASP A 426 30.33 32.85 -6.59
CA ASP A 426 31.25 33.06 -5.46
C ASP A 426 30.63 32.67 -4.12
N ALA A 427 29.29 32.62 -4.03
CA ALA A 427 28.57 32.23 -2.83
C ALA A 427 27.19 31.62 -3.12
N LEU A 428 26.80 30.64 -2.30
CA LEU A 428 25.50 29.94 -2.35
C LEU A 428 24.82 29.98 -0.98
N SER A 429 23.51 30.21 -0.97
CA SER A 429 22.64 30.01 0.20
C SER A 429 21.72 28.83 -0.07
N ILE A 430 21.64 27.92 0.91
CA ILE A 430 20.84 26.71 0.87
C ILE A 430 19.95 26.71 2.12
N THR A 431 18.64 26.63 1.93
CA THR A 431 17.66 26.64 3.04
C THR A 431 16.74 25.42 2.95
N VAL A 432 16.34 24.91 4.12
CA VAL A 432 15.28 23.93 4.32
C VAL A 432 14.18 24.65 5.08
N GLU A 433 13.13 25.02 4.38
CA GLU A 433 12.03 25.83 4.92
C GLU A 433 10.78 24.94 5.09
N PRO A 434 10.05 25.00 6.22
CA PRO A 434 8.74 24.36 6.32
C PRO A 434 7.74 25.00 5.34
N MET A 435 6.89 24.17 4.74
CA MET A 435 5.87 24.60 3.77
C MET A 435 4.57 25.09 4.42
N GLU A 436 4.26 24.61 5.62
CA GLU A 436 3.06 24.98 6.37
C GLU A 436 3.41 26.03 7.44
N PRO A 437 2.49 26.97 7.74
CA PRO A 437 2.69 27.89 8.86
C PRO A 437 2.83 27.06 10.13
N VAL A 438 3.91 27.28 10.87
CA VAL A 438 4.01 26.82 12.26
C VAL A 438 2.81 27.45 12.98
N ASP A 439 1.90 26.64 13.50
CA ASP A 439 0.79 27.15 14.31
C ASP A 439 1.41 28.05 15.41
N PRO A 440 0.99 29.32 15.53
CA PRO A 440 1.61 30.27 16.45
C PRO A 440 1.47 29.88 17.92
N THR A 441 0.61 28.89 18.24
CA THR A 441 0.48 28.27 19.56
C THR A 441 1.49 27.14 19.80
N GLU A 442 2.20 26.70 18.76
CA GLU A 442 3.24 25.69 18.87
C GLU A 442 4.58 26.29 19.34
N PRO A 443 5.21 25.71 20.38
CA PRO A 443 6.37 26.31 21.04
C PRO A 443 7.66 26.37 20.21
N ALA A 444 7.77 25.68 19.07
CA ALA A 444 8.96 25.76 18.21
C ALA A 444 8.67 25.35 16.75
N PRO A 445 9.34 25.98 15.76
CA PRO A 445 9.30 25.54 14.36
C PRO A 445 9.96 24.17 14.20
N PRO A 446 9.56 23.39 13.18
CA PRO A 446 10.20 22.12 12.90
C PRO A 446 11.69 22.27 12.60
N LEU A 447 12.51 21.46 13.27
CA LEU A 447 13.97 21.39 13.17
C LEU A 447 14.37 20.37 12.10
N ALA A 448 14.93 20.89 11.00
CA ALA A 448 15.69 20.11 10.04
C ALA A 448 17.19 20.31 10.22
N ARG A 449 17.93 19.21 10.08
CA ARG A 449 19.37 19.23 9.87
C ARG A 449 19.69 19.01 8.40
N LEU A 450 20.43 19.93 7.81
CA LEU A 450 20.95 19.81 6.46
C LEU A 450 22.38 19.30 6.52
N HIS A 451 22.61 18.07 6.03
CA HIS A 451 23.95 17.52 5.87
C HIS A 451 24.47 17.83 4.47
N LEU A 452 25.77 18.10 4.36
CA LEU A 452 26.42 18.35 3.08
C LEU A 452 27.66 17.48 2.91
N ARG A 453 27.85 16.98 1.69
CA ARG A 453 29.08 16.31 1.28
C ARG A 453 29.49 16.66 -0.15
N VAL A 454 30.78 16.86 -0.38
CA VAL A 454 31.35 17.22 -1.68
C VAL A 454 31.76 15.96 -2.43
N GLY A 455 31.35 15.87 -3.70
CA GLY A 455 31.76 14.84 -4.66
C GLY A 455 31.16 13.46 -4.42
N LYS A 456 30.48 13.21 -3.28
CA LYS A 456 29.84 11.93 -2.94
C LYS A 456 28.55 12.14 -2.14
N PRO A 457 27.56 11.22 -2.24
CA PRO A 457 26.38 11.24 -1.38
C PRO A 457 26.70 11.22 0.11
N VAL A 458 25.85 11.87 0.90
CA VAL A 458 25.84 11.72 2.36
C VAL A 458 25.52 10.26 2.66
N ARG A 459 26.26 9.64 3.61
CA ARG A 459 26.02 8.25 3.99
C ARG A 459 25.47 8.12 5.39
N TYR A 460 24.46 7.27 5.55
CA TYR A 460 23.85 6.91 6.83
C TYR A 460 24.22 5.47 7.20
N ARG A 461 24.47 5.24 8.49
CA ARG A 461 24.66 3.90 9.04
C ARG A 461 24.08 3.80 10.43
N THR A 462 23.27 2.79 10.73
CA THR A 462 22.77 2.56 12.08
C THR A 462 23.88 2.04 13.00
N LYS A 463 24.00 2.60 14.20
CA LYS A 463 24.88 2.17 15.29
C LYS A 463 24.08 1.82 16.54
N GLY A 464 24.63 0.88 17.31
CA GLY A 464 24.10 0.48 18.61
C GLY A 464 22.83 -0.37 18.51
N TRP A 465 22.96 -1.69 18.60
CA TRP A 465 21.80 -2.56 18.84
C TRP A 465 21.56 -2.60 20.35
N GLY A 466 20.54 -1.91 20.86
CA GLY A 466 20.25 -1.87 22.30
C GLY A 466 19.70 -0.53 22.79
N ARG A 467 20.16 -0.08 23.97
CA ARG A 467 19.49 0.96 24.77
C ARG A 467 19.37 2.35 24.11
N GLU A 468 20.23 2.72 23.16
CA GLU A 468 20.18 4.02 22.46
C GLU A 468 20.71 3.89 21.00
N PRO A 469 19.86 3.49 20.03
CA PRO A 469 20.27 3.40 18.63
C PRO A 469 20.38 4.81 18.00
N ALA A 470 21.39 5.03 17.15
CA ALA A 470 21.60 6.31 16.46
C ALA A 470 22.14 6.11 15.03
N TYR A 471 21.98 7.13 14.17
CA TYR A 471 22.66 7.18 12.87
C TYR A 471 24.09 7.73 13.02
N GLU A 472 25.08 6.99 12.51
CA GLU A 472 26.36 7.55 12.08
C GLU A 472 26.15 8.17 10.69
N VAL A 473 26.39 9.48 10.59
CA VAL A 473 26.29 10.23 9.34
C VAL A 473 27.69 10.60 8.86
N VAL A 474 28.01 10.25 7.62
CA VAL A 474 29.25 10.64 6.94
C VAL A 474 28.94 11.81 6.01
N ALA A 475 29.28 13.01 6.48
CA ALA A 475 29.12 14.29 5.79
C ALA A 475 30.37 15.16 6.06
N ASP A 476 30.62 16.16 5.21
CA ASP A 476 31.73 17.10 5.40
C ASP A 476 31.36 18.23 6.37
N THR A 477 30.07 18.56 6.41
CA THR A 477 29.49 19.59 7.28
C THR A 477 27.99 19.38 7.47
N TRP A 478 27.41 20.09 8.42
CA TRP A 478 25.96 20.16 8.63
C TRP A 478 25.56 21.52 9.21
N ALA A 479 24.29 21.88 9.05
CA ALA A 479 23.68 23.05 9.68
C ALA A 479 22.20 22.82 9.99
N GLU A 480 21.64 23.60 10.91
CA GLU A 480 20.21 23.58 11.21
C GLU A 480 19.47 24.59 10.33
N GLY A 481 18.54 24.09 9.51
CA GLY A 481 17.68 24.88 8.63
C GLY A 481 18.35 25.57 7.44
N SER A 482 19.58 26.08 7.56
CA SER A 482 20.24 26.81 6.46
C SER A 482 21.76 26.75 6.50
N LEU A 483 22.36 26.83 5.31
CA LEU A 483 23.80 26.83 5.09
C LEU A 483 24.16 27.85 4.01
N THR A 484 25.16 28.70 4.27
CA THR A 484 25.76 29.57 3.25
C THR A 484 27.20 29.13 3.01
N LEU A 485 27.58 28.98 1.75
CA LEU A 485 28.91 28.54 1.32
C LEU A 485 29.56 29.59 0.44
N ASP A 486 30.86 29.78 0.60
CA ASP A 486 31.71 30.63 -0.25
C ASP A 486 33.14 30.05 -0.29
N ALA A 487 34.10 30.75 -0.88
CA ALA A 487 35.49 30.27 -0.96
C ALA A 487 36.18 30.10 0.41
N GLU A 488 35.65 30.72 1.47
CA GLU A 488 36.19 30.71 2.84
C GLU A 488 35.44 29.71 3.75
N SER A 489 34.32 29.13 3.29
CA SER A 489 33.55 28.15 4.05
C SER A 489 34.29 26.80 4.20
N TRP A 490 33.79 25.96 5.12
CA TRP A 490 34.21 24.56 5.21
C TRP A 490 33.02 23.62 4.95
N PRO A 491 33.07 22.77 3.90
CA PRO A 491 34.07 22.78 2.83
C PRO A 491 33.98 24.06 1.97
N PRO A 492 35.06 24.46 1.27
CA PRO A 492 35.05 25.66 0.43
C PRO A 492 34.18 25.44 -0.80
N LEU A 493 33.41 26.46 -1.18
CA LEU A 493 32.67 26.46 -2.42
C LEU A 493 33.63 26.54 -3.61
N MET A 494 33.70 25.46 -4.38
CA MET A 494 34.52 25.39 -5.59
C MET A 494 33.64 25.36 -6.84
N PRO A 495 33.80 26.30 -7.78
CA PRO A 495 33.13 26.22 -9.07
C PRO A 495 33.39 24.88 -9.76
N GLY A 496 32.33 24.27 -10.30
CA GLY A 496 32.40 22.95 -10.94
C GLY A 496 32.36 21.75 -9.98
N SER A 497 32.44 21.97 -8.67
CA SER A 497 32.22 20.89 -7.70
C SER A 497 30.76 20.43 -7.69
N VAL A 498 30.55 19.22 -7.18
CA VAL A 498 29.22 18.63 -7.00
C VAL A 498 28.97 18.52 -5.50
N LEU A 499 27.90 19.11 -5.01
CA LEU A 499 27.47 19.04 -3.62
C LEU A 499 26.29 18.07 -3.50
N TYR A 500 26.28 17.27 -2.45
CA TYR A 500 25.18 16.40 -2.06
C TYR A 500 24.59 16.92 -0.77
N LEU A 501 23.29 17.21 -0.79
CA LEU A 501 22.55 17.83 0.31
C LEU A 501 21.52 16.83 0.83
N SER A 502 21.52 16.55 2.12
CA SER A 502 20.61 15.58 2.73
C SER A 502 19.91 16.19 3.95
N PRO A 503 18.67 16.68 3.78
CA PRO A 503 17.82 17.07 4.91
C PRO A 503 17.49 15.87 5.78
N ALA A 504 17.44 16.06 7.09
CA ALA A 504 16.99 15.08 8.06
C ALA A 504 16.10 15.75 9.10
N ASN A 505 15.02 15.06 9.46
CA ASN A 505 14.09 15.47 10.48
C ASN A 505 14.64 15.14 11.88
N LEU A 506 14.55 16.08 12.81
CA LEU A 506 15.01 15.92 14.19
C LEU A 506 13.91 15.87 15.25
N ASP A 507 12.65 16.16 14.87
CA ASP A 507 11.56 16.37 15.83
C ASP A 507 10.62 15.18 15.98
N GLY A 508 10.79 14.16 15.14
CA GLY A 508 9.93 12.97 15.15
C GLY A 508 8.49 13.21 14.72
N VAL A 509 8.21 14.35 14.09
CA VAL A 509 6.93 14.69 13.47
C VAL A 509 7.16 14.84 11.97
N PRO A 510 6.38 14.21 11.08
CA PRO A 510 6.54 14.41 9.65
C PRO A 510 6.04 15.81 9.23
N TRP A 511 6.72 16.45 8.28
CA TRP A 511 6.31 17.77 7.77
C TRP A 511 6.81 18.01 6.35
N ARG A 512 6.10 18.84 5.59
CA ARG A 512 6.50 19.23 4.23
C ARG A 512 7.55 20.33 4.28
N TYR A 513 8.61 20.17 3.51
CA TYR A 513 9.71 21.12 3.42
C TYR A 513 9.96 21.55 1.99
N ARG A 514 10.54 22.73 1.84
CA ARG A 514 11.13 23.23 0.61
C ARG A 514 12.64 23.35 0.81
N VAL A 515 13.42 22.58 0.05
CA VAL A 515 14.84 22.89 -0.13
C VAL A 515 14.96 23.96 -1.19
N ARG A 516 15.68 25.03 -0.91
CA ARG A 516 15.92 26.13 -1.84
C ARG A 516 17.39 26.47 -1.91
N VAL A 517 17.88 26.65 -3.14
CA VAL A 517 19.25 27.08 -3.43
C VAL A 517 19.21 28.41 -4.16
N ARG A 518 19.98 29.38 -3.67
CA ARG A 518 20.10 30.73 -4.24
C ARG A 518 21.56 31.15 -4.31
N VAL A 519 21.87 32.05 -5.23
CA VAL A 519 23.15 32.79 -5.19
C VAL A 519 23.10 33.73 -4.00
N ALA A 520 24.05 33.63 -3.09
CA ALA A 520 24.09 34.47 -1.90
C ALA A 520 24.66 35.86 -2.24
N THR A 521 24.06 36.90 -1.66
CA THR A 521 24.50 38.29 -1.81
C THR A 521 25.29 38.80 -0.62
N GLU A 522 25.33 38.04 0.48
CA GLU A 522 26.01 38.40 1.73
C GLU A 522 27.05 37.33 2.12
N LYS A 523 28.22 37.78 2.59
CA LYS A 523 29.23 36.94 3.24
C LYS A 523 28.96 36.88 4.74
N VAL A 524 28.52 35.74 5.28
CA VAL A 524 28.39 35.59 6.74
C VAL A 524 28.67 34.16 7.24
N VAL A 525 29.49 34.14 8.30
CA VAL A 525 29.80 33.17 9.36
C VAL A 525 29.19 31.76 9.25
N VAL A 526 30.11 30.82 9.06
CA VAL A 526 29.98 29.37 9.22
C VAL A 526 29.52 29.01 10.65
N THR A 527 28.35 28.38 10.81
CA THR A 527 27.97 27.61 12.02
C THR A 527 28.24 26.11 11.84
N ALA A 528 29.13 25.73 10.92
CA ALA A 528 29.58 24.35 10.79
C ALA A 528 30.58 24.01 11.89
N ALA A 529 30.21 23.12 12.81
CA ALA A 529 31.22 22.38 13.53
C ALA A 529 31.99 21.51 12.53
N ALA A 530 33.31 21.66 12.45
CA ALA A 530 34.16 20.65 11.81
C ALA A 530 34.00 19.37 12.62
N ALA A 531 33.19 18.45 12.11
CA ALA A 531 32.92 17.22 12.81
C ALA A 531 32.99 16.10 11.78
N ASP A 532 34.08 15.32 11.82
CA ASP A 532 34.19 14.02 11.14
C ASP A 532 33.04 13.06 11.53
N ARG A 533 32.23 13.44 12.55
CA ARG A 533 31.04 12.76 13.08
C ARG A 533 30.07 13.77 13.70
N ASP A 534 28.80 13.76 13.29
CA ASP A 534 27.71 14.34 14.09
C ASP A 534 27.66 13.60 15.45
N PRO A 535 27.81 14.29 16.60
CA PRO A 535 27.89 13.62 17.90
C PRO A 535 26.63 12.87 18.30
N GLY A 536 25.50 13.06 17.61
CA GLY A 536 24.20 12.62 18.11
C GLY A 536 23.79 13.47 19.31
N ILE A 537 22.50 13.80 19.40
CA ILE A 537 22.02 14.65 20.50
C ILE A 537 21.72 13.78 21.72
N ASP A 538 22.49 13.95 22.79
CA ASP A 538 22.27 13.31 24.09
C ASP A 538 21.04 13.89 24.80
N GLN A 539 20.17 12.98 25.27
CA GLN A 539 19.00 13.13 26.15
C GLN A 539 17.71 13.74 25.58
N PRO A 540 16.56 13.04 25.63
CA PRO A 540 15.28 13.51 25.08
C PRO A 540 14.67 14.69 25.86
N PRO A 541 14.05 15.72 25.23
CA PRO A 541 12.92 16.39 25.85
C PRO A 541 11.75 15.41 25.98
N ALA A 542 10.86 15.65 26.94
CA ALA A 542 9.65 14.84 27.13
C ALA A 542 8.90 14.68 25.78
N PRO A 543 8.33 13.49 25.49
CA PRO A 543 7.61 13.25 24.25
C PRO A 543 6.53 14.31 24.08
N GLN A 544 6.72 15.24 23.14
CA GLN A 544 5.63 16.05 22.64
C GLN A 544 4.98 15.23 21.54
N VAL A 545 3.85 14.62 21.90
CA VAL A 545 3.02 13.83 21.00
C VAL A 545 2.47 14.77 19.93
N ARG A 546 2.94 14.58 18.69
CA ARG A 546 2.41 15.24 17.50
C ARG A 546 2.47 14.31 16.29
N GLY A 547 1.41 14.35 15.50
CA GLY A 547 1.39 14.20 14.05
C GLY A 547 1.70 12.89 13.27
N ALA A 548 2.29 11.79 13.77
CA ALA A 548 2.74 10.68 12.89
C ALA A 548 1.68 9.60 12.49
N GLY A 549 1.16 9.69 11.26
CA GLY A 549 0.26 8.70 10.65
C GLY A 549 0.94 7.48 10.03
N ALA A 550 0.21 6.37 9.97
CA ALA A 550 0.46 5.25 9.06
C ALA A 550 0.11 5.68 7.62
N MET A 551 0.81 5.13 6.63
CA MET A 551 0.41 5.27 5.22
C MET A 551 -0.88 4.47 5.02
N GLY A 552 -1.99 5.19 4.90
CA GLY A 552 -3.28 4.66 4.50
C GLY A 552 -3.86 5.53 3.39
N CYS A 553 -4.73 4.92 2.61
CA CYS A 553 -4.97 5.24 1.21
C CYS A 553 -5.85 6.47 0.97
N ALA A 554 -6.48 7.04 2.01
CA ALA A 554 -7.42 8.17 1.91
C ALA A 554 -6.92 9.52 2.46
N THR A 555 -5.62 9.67 2.71
CA THR A 555 -5.07 10.99 3.09
C THR A 555 -5.02 11.94 1.89
N ALA A 556 -5.84 13.00 1.91
CA ALA A 556 -5.76 14.07 0.92
C ALA A 556 -4.39 14.77 0.98
N PRO A 557 -3.78 15.16 -0.17
CA PRO A 557 -2.44 15.75 -0.22
C PRO A 557 -2.29 17.10 0.50
N GLU A 558 -3.40 17.75 0.88
CA GLU A 558 -3.44 19.03 1.61
C GLU A 558 -3.72 18.88 3.12
N GLN A 559 -4.04 17.69 3.62
CA GLN A 559 -4.47 17.49 5.02
C GLN A 559 -3.53 16.59 5.85
N ALA A 560 -2.24 16.53 5.51
CA ALA A 560 -1.25 15.73 6.24
C ALA A 560 -0.98 16.18 7.70
N GLY A 561 -1.75 17.14 8.23
CA GLY A 561 -1.58 17.75 9.55
C GLY A 561 -2.70 17.43 10.54
N ALA A 562 -3.04 16.16 10.78
CA ALA A 562 -3.70 15.67 12.00
C ALA A 562 -3.93 14.16 11.90
N SER A 563 -3.36 13.35 12.82
CA SER A 563 -3.76 11.98 13.23
C SER A 563 -2.54 11.08 13.49
N SER A 564 -2.06 11.02 14.74
CA SER A 564 -0.65 10.67 15.03
C SER A 564 -0.35 9.56 16.01
N LEU A 565 -1.37 8.96 16.60
CA LEU A 565 -1.16 8.06 17.73
C LEU A 565 -1.14 6.57 17.34
N LEU A 566 -1.52 6.21 16.10
CA LEU A 566 -1.65 4.80 15.71
C LEU A 566 -0.34 4.08 15.38
N GLY A 567 0.66 4.76 14.81
CA GLY A 567 1.86 4.10 14.29
C GLY A 567 2.67 3.37 15.36
N LEU A 568 2.76 3.95 16.57
CA LEU A 568 3.47 3.36 17.70
C LEU A 568 2.72 2.17 18.32
N TRP A 569 1.39 2.22 18.35
CA TRP A 569 0.54 1.16 18.91
C TRP A 569 0.43 -0.06 17.98
N LEU A 570 0.31 0.15 16.66
CA LEU A 570 0.28 -0.93 15.68
C LEU A 570 1.65 -1.64 15.54
N TRP A 571 2.77 -0.92 15.70
CA TRP A 571 4.10 -1.53 15.81
C TRP A 571 4.27 -2.36 17.10
N LEU A 572 3.71 -1.91 18.23
CA LEU A 572 3.74 -2.66 19.49
C LEU A 572 2.92 -3.97 19.43
N LEU A 573 1.83 -4.01 18.66
CA LEU A 573 1.06 -5.23 18.40
C LEU A 573 1.80 -6.20 17.45
N ALA A 574 2.46 -5.69 16.41
CA ALA A 574 3.29 -6.51 15.51
C ALA A 574 4.50 -7.16 16.21
N GLY A 575 5.00 -6.56 17.30
CA GLY A 575 6.09 -7.09 18.12
C GLY A 575 5.75 -8.34 18.93
N LEU A 576 4.47 -8.67 19.11
CA LEU A 576 4.02 -9.84 19.88
C LEU A 576 3.80 -11.10 19.02
N GLY A 577 3.91 -10.99 17.69
CA GLY A 577 3.67 -12.08 16.73
C GLY A 577 4.88 -12.96 16.37
N ARG A 578 5.94 -13.04 17.20
CA ARG A 578 7.00 -14.04 16.96
C ARG A 578 6.55 -15.41 17.48
N PRO A 579 6.38 -16.44 16.64
CA PRO A 579 6.18 -17.79 17.14
C PRO A 579 7.44 -18.22 17.91
N ALA A 580 7.27 -18.57 19.18
CA ALA A 580 8.31 -19.21 19.96
C ALA A 580 8.76 -20.47 19.20
N ALA A 581 10.03 -20.51 18.80
CA ALA A 581 10.63 -21.68 18.20
C ALA A 581 10.45 -22.87 19.16
N VAL A 582 9.56 -23.81 18.81
CA VAL A 582 9.39 -25.07 19.52
C VAL A 582 10.64 -25.92 19.24
N GLY A 583 11.67 -25.71 20.05
CA GLY A 583 12.82 -26.58 20.12
C GLY A 583 12.40 -27.96 20.61
N ARG A 584 12.28 -28.93 19.69
CA ARG A 584 12.24 -30.36 20.01
C ARG A 584 13.50 -30.72 20.81
N ARG A 585 13.40 -30.78 22.14
CA ARG A 585 14.38 -31.47 22.98
C ARG A 585 14.25 -32.98 22.76
N MET A 586 15.17 -33.55 21.98
CA MET A 586 15.49 -34.97 22.06
C MET A 586 15.98 -35.27 23.47
N ARG A 587 15.23 -36.08 24.22
CA ARG A 587 15.72 -36.72 25.45
C ARG A 587 16.53 -37.95 25.03
N SER A 588 17.84 -37.92 25.26
CA SER A 588 18.65 -39.15 25.32
C SER A 588 18.40 -39.81 26.67
N ALA A 589 17.91 -41.05 26.65
CA ALA A 589 17.91 -41.93 27.81
C ALA A 589 19.32 -42.48 28.02
N ALA A 590 19.87 -42.31 29.22
CA ALA A 590 20.93 -43.15 29.74
C ALA A 590 20.90 -43.15 31.27
N ARG A 591 20.69 -44.36 31.80
CA ARG A 591 20.71 -44.84 33.20
C ARG A 591 19.40 -44.74 33.97
#